data_AF-A0A6B2CKQ8-F1
#
_entry.id   AF-A0A6B2CKQ8-F1
#
_cell.length_a   1.000
_cell.length_b   1.000
_cell.length_c   1.000
_cell.angle_alpha   90.00
_cell.angle_beta   90.00
_cell.angle_gamma   90.00
#
_symmetry.space_group_name_H-M   'P 1'
#
loop_
_entity.id
_entity.type
_entity.pdbx_description
1 polymer ?
#
loop_
_entity_poly.entity_id
_entity_poly.type
_entity_poly.pdbx_seq_one_letter_code
_entity_poly.pdbx_strand_id
1 'polypeptide(L)'
;MKPTQWGNPTLKGGACLLVVKGRGGLMVDAPVIGTSVLVERRQAVVLVGGEDEAFEKAREVVSHFASSVVHVGPNGYGLYAKLVNNALLGSYVAALAEVVNLGEAMGLSGDVITDVLVKLSSARSPTSELKVPKMIKGDFSVQFATKHMRKDLDLVSKEASRLGVPIPLASLSLQLYRIAEAMGLSNEDFSAVIKVLGRVKG
;
A
#
# COMPACT_ATOMS: atom_id res chain seq x y z
N MET A 1 -2.97 -30.37 -12.29
CA MET A 1 -2.20 -29.80 -11.15
C MET A 1 -3.10 -29.94 -9.92
N LYS A 2 -2.73 -30.74 -8.90
CA LYS A 2 -3.65 -31.14 -7.82
C LYS A 2 -3.96 -29.97 -6.85
N PRO A 3 -5.21 -29.78 -6.42
CA PRO A 3 -5.60 -28.76 -5.46
C PRO A 3 -5.38 -29.26 -4.02
N THR A 4 -4.15 -29.20 -3.52
CA THR A 4 -3.85 -29.54 -2.12
C THR A 4 -2.74 -28.63 -1.61
N GLN A 5 -3.08 -27.75 -0.64
CA GLN A 5 -2.21 -27.00 0.31
C GLN A 5 -2.60 -25.52 0.56
N TRP A 6 -3.79 -25.06 0.17
CA TRP A 6 -4.25 -23.67 0.38
C TRP A 6 -4.79 -23.37 1.79
N GLY A 7 -4.27 -24.04 2.81
CA GLY A 7 -4.68 -23.90 4.21
C GLY A 7 -3.53 -23.49 5.12
N ASN A 8 -2.62 -22.60 4.69
CA ASN A 8 -1.49 -22.19 5.50
C ASN A 8 -1.85 -20.99 6.40
N PRO A 9 -1.93 -21.14 7.75
CA PRO A 9 -2.51 -20.17 8.68
C PRO A 9 -1.54 -19.03 9.08
N THR A 10 -0.59 -18.67 8.22
CA THR A 10 0.63 -17.94 8.62
C THR A 10 0.48 -16.42 8.74
N LEU A 11 -0.53 -15.82 8.12
CA LEU A 11 -1.05 -14.54 8.61
C LEU A 11 -2.03 -14.86 9.73
N LYS A 12 -1.97 -14.11 10.84
CA LYS A 12 -2.72 -14.29 12.11
C LYS A 12 -4.24 -14.62 12.00
N GLY A 13 -4.83 -14.60 10.80
CA GLY A 13 -6.20 -15.01 10.52
C GLY A 13 -6.49 -16.51 10.71
N GLY A 14 -5.51 -17.42 10.60
CA GLY A 14 -5.80 -18.86 10.71
C GLY A 14 -6.32 -19.30 12.08
N ALA A 15 -5.72 -18.82 13.16
CA ALA A 15 -6.18 -19.12 14.53
C ALA A 15 -7.53 -18.45 14.84
N CYS A 16 -7.71 -17.19 14.42
CA CYS A 16 -8.99 -16.48 14.59
C CYS A 16 -10.12 -17.14 13.81
N LEU A 17 -9.88 -17.59 12.59
CA LEU A 17 -10.86 -18.27 11.75
C LEU A 17 -11.40 -19.53 12.45
N LEU A 18 -10.50 -20.34 13.03
CA LEU A 18 -10.89 -21.54 13.77
C LEU A 18 -11.75 -21.20 14.98
N VAL A 19 -11.39 -20.17 15.75
CA VAL A 19 -12.17 -19.72 16.91
C VAL A 19 -13.56 -19.20 16.51
N VAL A 20 -13.65 -18.40 15.46
CA VAL A 20 -14.91 -17.84 14.97
C VAL A 20 -15.82 -18.96 14.44
N LYS A 21 -15.28 -19.86 13.61
CA LYS A 21 -16.02 -21.02 13.08
C LYS A 21 -16.45 -21.99 14.19
N GLY A 22 -15.60 -22.23 15.19
CA GLY A 22 -15.93 -23.07 16.34
C GLY A 22 -17.11 -22.54 17.18
N ARG A 23 -17.49 -21.27 16.99
CA ARG A 23 -18.66 -20.63 17.61
C ARG A 23 -19.81 -20.41 16.62
N GLY A 24 -19.75 -21.01 15.42
CA GLY A 24 -20.77 -20.86 14.37
C GLY A 24 -20.74 -19.52 13.63
N GLY A 25 -19.67 -18.74 13.79
CA GLY A 25 -19.52 -17.44 13.11
C GLY A 25 -18.88 -17.56 11.72
N LEU A 26 -19.08 -16.51 10.92
CA LEU A 26 -18.41 -16.32 9.64
C LEU A 26 -17.30 -15.27 9.81
N MET A 27 -16.17 -15.48 9.13
CA MET A 27 -15.02 -14.58 9.17
C MET A 27 -14.54 -14.29 7.75
N VAL A 28 -14.19 -13.02 7.52
CA VAL A 28 -13.49 -12.54 6.34
C VAL A 28 -12.33 -11.65 6.75
N ASP A 29 -11.30 -11.56 5.92
CA ASP A 29 -10.37 -10.44 5.92
C ASP A 29 -10.73 -9.47 4.79
N ALA A 30 -10.93 -8.19 5.12
CA ALA A 30 -11.45 -7.19 4.20
C ALA A 30 -10.59 -5.90 4.16
N PRO A 31 -9.29 -5.96 3.82
CA PRO A 31 -8.47 -4.76 3.72
C PRO A 31 -8.97 -3.81 2.63
N VAL A 32 -8.75 -2.51 2.89
CA VAL A 32 -9.21 -1.41 2.05
C VAL A 32 -8.04 -0.82 1.25
N ILE A 33 -8.26 -0.55 -0.04
CA ILE A 33 -7.44 0.33 -0.86
C ILE A 33 -8.19 1.67 -0.98
N GLY A 34 -7.57 2.71 -0.43
CA GLY A 34 -8.11 4.06 -0.41
C GLY A 34 -7.71 4.78 0.88
N THR A 35 -7.69 6.11 0.83
CA THR A 35 -7.50 6.96 2.02
C THR A 35 -8.85 7.17 2.73
N SER A 36 -8.83 7.71 3.94
CA SER A 36 -10.07 8.09 4.66
C SER A 36 -10.98 8.99 3.82
N VAL A 37 -10.39 9.90 3.04
CA VAL A 37 -11.11 10.76 2.09
C VAL A 37 -11.86 9.96 1.01
N LEU A 38 -11.27 8.89 0.50
CA LEU A 38 -11.94 8.03 -0.47
C LEU A 38 -13.05 7.20 0.18
N VAL A 39 -12.89 6.78 1.43
CA VAL A 39 -13.95 6.11 2.21
C VAL A 39 -15.14 7.06 2.41
N GLU A 40 -14.89 8.29 2.85
CA GLU A 40 -15.93 9.32 3.03
C GLU A 40 -16.70 9.62 1.72
N ARG A 41 -15.98 9.58 0.59
CA ARG A 41 -16.56 9.78 -0.76
C ARG A 41 -17.20 8.53 -1.35
N ARG A 42 -17.25 7.42 -0.60
CA ARG A 42 -17.76 6.11 -1.07
C ARG A 42 -17.02 5.57 -2.30
N GLN A 43 -15.72 5.85 -2.37
CA GLN A 43 -14.82 5.51 -3.49
C GLN A 43 -13.73 4.50 -3.09
N ALA A 44 -13.86 3.89 -1.91
CA ALA A 44 -12.91 2.88 -1.45
C ALA A 44 -13.05 1.57 -2.24
N VAL A 45 -11.94 0.84 -2.38
CA VAL A 45 -11.95 -0.53 -2.90
C VAL A 45 -11.71 -1.48 -1.73
N VAL A 46 -12.56 -2.50 -1.59
CA VAL A 46 -12.45 -3.50 -0.53
C VAL A 46 -12.10 -4.86 -1.14
N LEU A 47 -10.99 -5.44 -0.68
CA LEU A 47 -10.53 -6.76 -1.11
C LEU A 47 -10.93 -7.76 -0.03
N VAL A 48 -11.81 -8.71 -0.34
CA VAL A 48 -12.38 -9.63 0.65
C VAL A 48 -11.84 -11.04 0.43
N GLY A 49 -11.18 -11.60 1.43
CA GLY A 49 -10.86 -13.02 1.54
C GLY A 49 -11.87 -13.73 2.45
N GLY A 50 -12.42 -14.85 2.01
CA GLY A 50 -13.45 -15.58 2.76
C GLY A 50 -14.14 -16.66 1.95
N GLU A 51 -14.97 -17.47 2.60
CA GLU A 51 -15.89 -18.38 1.90
C GLU A 51 -17.04 -17.58 1.28
N ASP A 52 -17.67 -18.10 0.21
CA ASP A 52 -18.70 -17.40 -0.56
C ASP A 52 -19.82 -16.82 0.31
N GLU A 53 -20.33 -17.60 1.29
CA GLU A 53 -21.37 -17.13 2.21
C GLU A 53 -20.90 -15.94 3.07
N ALA A 54 -19.67 -15.99 3.57
CA ALA A 54 -19.08 -14.93 4.37
C ALA A 54 -18.80 -13.68 3.52
N PHE A 55 -18.38 -13.89 2.26
CA PHE A 55 -18.18 -12.82 1.29
C PHE A 55 -19.47 -12.07 0.98
N GLU A 56 -20.57 -12.75 0.66
CA GLU A 56 -21.83 -12.08 0.31
C GLU A 56 -22.35 -11.24 1.48
N LYS A 57 -22.32 -11.78 2.70
CA LYS A 57 -22.70 -11.01 3.92
C LYS A 57 -21.79 -9.81 4.15
N ALA A 58 -20.48 -9.95 3.96
CA ALA A 58 -19.55 -8.83 4.08
C ALA A 58 -19.79 -7.78 2.98
N ARG A 59 -20.08 -8.22 1.75
CA ARG A 59 -20.35 -7.36 0.59
C ARG A 59 -21.54 -6.45 0.83
N GLU A 60 -22.64 -6.97 1.38
CA GLU A 60 -23.82 -6.16 1.75
C GLU A 60 -23.44 -4.98 2.67
N VAL A 61 -22.58 -5.22 3.67
CA VAL A 61 -22.16 -4.18 4.61
C VAL A 61 -21.20 -3.19 3.95
N VAL A 62 -20.13 -3.68 3.33
CA VAL A 62 -19.05 -2.80 2.84
C VAL A 62 -19.42 -2.01 1.59
N SER A 63 -20.43 -2.45 0.83
CA SER A 63 -20.94 -1.73 -0.35
C SER A 63 -21.55 -0.35 -0.02
N HIS A 64 -21.80 -0.04 1.26
CA HIS A 64 -22.28 1.28 1.69
C HIS A 64 -21.21 2.38 1.56
N PHE A 65 -19.93 2.02 1.60
CA PHE A 65 -18.80 2.95 1.50
C PHE A 65 -17.75 2.56 0.45
N ALA A 66 -17.89 1.40 -0.19
CA ALA A 66 -16.99 0.95 -1.24
C ALA A 66 -17.60 1.18 -2.62
N SER A 67 -16.82 1.70 -3.56
CA SER A 67 -17.19 1.75 -4.98
C SER A 67 -16.91 0.41 -5.68
N SER A 68 -16.04 -0.41 -5.11
CA SER A 68 -15.71 -1.74 -5.62
C SER A 68 -15.44 -2.71 -4.47
N VAL A 69 -16.04 -3.89 -4.55
CA VAL A 69 -15.84 -4.99 -3.59
C VAL A 69 -15.44 -6.21 -4.39
N VAL A 70 -14.24 -6.74 -4.13
CA VAL A 70 -13.65 -7.83 -4.91
C VAL A 70 -13.44 -9.05 -4.01
N HIS A 71 -14.02 -10.19 -4.38
CA HIS A 71 -13.72 -11.47 -3.73
C HIS A 71 -12.39 -11.99 -4.27
N VAL A 72 -11.38 -12.10 -3.41
CA VAL A 72 -10.01 -12.42 -3.84
C VAL A 72 -9.58 -13.84 -3.48
N GLY A 73 -10.46 -14.65 -2.92
CA GLY A 73 -10.20 -16.04 -2.54
C GLY A 73 -10.59 -16.35 -1.10
N PRO A 74 -10.06 -17.44 -0.50
CA PRO A 74 -10.38 -17.83 0.87
C PRO A 74 -9.76 -16.86 1.90
N ASN A 75 -10.05 -17.09 3.18
CA ASN A 75 -9.50 -16.29 4.28
C ASN A 75 -7.96 -16.18 4.19
N GLY A 76 -7.45 -14.96 4.39
CA GLY A 76 -6.06 -14.55 4.24
C GLY A 76 -5.72 -13.93 2.88
N TYR A 77 -6.54 -14.16 1.83
CA TYR A 77 -6.22 -13.68 0.49
C TYR A 77 -6.43 -12.18 0.31
N GLY A 78 -7.39 -11.57 1.03
CA GLY A 78 -7.51 -10.11 1.11
C GLY A 78 -6.22 -9.47 1.59
N LEU A 79 -5.66 -10.00 2.68
CA LEU A 79 -4.38 -9.56 3.23
C LEU A 79 -3.23 -9.74 2.24
N TYR A 80 -3.12 -10.90 1.56
CA TYR A 80 -2.08 -11.10 0.55
C TYR A 80 -2.22 -10.13 -0.63
N ALA A 81 -3.44 -9.92 -1.13
CA ALA A 81 -3.70 -8.95 -2.20
C ALA A 81 -3.31 -7.52 -1.76
N LYS A 82 -3.55 -7.17 -0.49
CA LYS A 82 -3.11 -5.90 0.08
C LYS A 82 -1.58 -5.79 0.16
N LEU A 83 -0.87 -6.86 0.52
CA LEU A 83 0.60 -6.88 0.52
C LEU A 83 1.16 -6.64 -0.89
N VAL A 84 0.59 -7.30 -1.91
CA VAL A 84 0.96 -7.08 -3.32
C VAL A 84 0.78 -5.61 -3.70
N ASN A 85 -0.39 -5.02 -3.39
CA ASN A 85 -0.65 -3.61 -3.66
C ASN A 85 0.35 -2.69 -2.95
N ASN A 86 0.64 -2.94 -1.67
CA ASN A 86 1.49 -2.05 -0.88
C ASN A 86 2.98 -2.22 -1.20
N ALA A 87 3.42 -3.39 -1.69
CA ALA A 87 4.74 -3.57 -2.26
C ALA A 87 4.95 -2.66 -3.48
N LEU A 88 3.98 -2.63 -4.40
CA LEU A 88 3.98 -1.72 -5.54
C LEU A 88 3.92 -0.26 -5.10
N LEU A 89 2.96 0.08 -4.24
CA LEU A 89 2.71 1.46 -3.82
C LEU A 89 3.92 2.09 -3.11
N GLY A 90 4.52 1.36 -2.16
CA GLY A 90 5.70 1.84 -1.44
C GLY A 90 6.90 2.03 -2.35
N SER A 91 7.12 1.10 -3.29
CA SER A 91 8.21 1.16 -4.27
C SER A 91 8.02 2.30 -5.27
N TYR A 92 6.79 2.46 -5.76
CA TYR A 92 6.44 3.47 -6.73
C TYR A 92 6.62 4.90 -6.17
N VAL A 93 6.20 5.15 -4.92
CA VAL A 93 6.38 6.47 -4.31
C VAL A 93 7.85 6.77 -3.99
N ALA A 94 8.64 5.76 -3.63
CA ALA A 94 10.10 5.92 -3.50
C ALA A 94 10.74 6.28 -4.86
N ALA A 95 10.36 5.59 -5.94
CA ALA A 95 10.84 5.91 -7.29
C ALA A 95 10.41 7.31 -7.75
N LEU A 96 9.17 7.72 -7.47
CA LEU A 96 8.70 9.09 -7.74
C LEU A 96 9.56 10.12 -6.99
N ALA A 97 9.88 9.87 -5.73
CA ALA A 97 10.72 10.75 -4.93
C ALA A 97 12.13 10.89 -5.53
N GLU A 98 12.72 9.79 -6.00
CA GLU A 98 14.02 9.81 -6.68
C GLU A 98 14.00 10.65 -7.95
N VAL A 99 13.01 10.46 -8.83
CA VAL A 99 12.95 11.19 -10.11
C VAL A 99 12.53 12.65 -9.95
N VAL A 100 11.73 13.00 -8.93
CA VAL A 100 11.46 14.40 -8.58
C VAL A 100 12.74 15.09 -8.13
N ASN A 101 13.48 14.49 -7.19
CA ASN A 101 14.77 15.02 -6.72
C ASN A 101 15.81 15.12 -7.86
N LEU A 102 15.83 14.14 -8.78
CA LEU A 102 16.69 14.18 -9.97
C LEU A 102 16.31 15.33 -10.91
N GLY A 103 15.02 15.51 -11.20
CA GLY A 103 14.52 16.59 -12.04
C GLY A 103 14.87 17.97 -11.49
N GLU A 104 14.69 18.17 -10.18
CA GLU A 104 15.10 19.40 -9.50
C GLU A 104 16.62 19.61 -9.58
N ALA A 105 17.42 18.55 -9.39
CA ALA A 105 18.88 18.62 -9.52
C ALA A 105 19.35 18.93 -10.95
N MET A 106 18.56 18.56 -11.97
CA MET A 106 18.76 18.92 -13.37
C MET A 106 18.30 20.35 -13.71
N GLY A 107 17.71 21.08 -12.75
CA GLY A 107 17.26 22.46 -12.92
C GLY A 107 15.86 22.59 -13.54
N LEU A 108 15.07 21.51 -13.59
CA LEU A 108 13.68 21.58 -14.06
C LEU A 108 12.80 22.26 -13.00
N SER A 109 11.84 23.07 -13.44
CA SER A 109 10.84 23.64 -12.54
C SER A 109 9.86 22.56 -12.07
N GLY A 110 9.25 22.78 -10.91
CA GLY A 110 8.21 21.89 -10.38
C GLY A 110 7.03 21.71 -11.34
N ASP A 111 6.65 22.74 -12.10
CA ASP A 111 5.59 22.65 -13.11
C ASP A 111 5.97 21.71 -14.25
N VAL A 112 7.21 21.80 -14.76
CA VAL A 112 7.72 20.90 -15.80
C VAL A 112 7.78 19.47 -15.29
N ILE A 113 8.29 19.25 -14.08
CA ILE A 113 8.33 17.92 -13.45
C ILE A 113 6.91 17.35 -13.30
N THR A 114 5.96 18.18 -12.87
CA THR A 114 4.55 17.78 -12.74
C THR A 114 3.95 17.40 -14.09
N ASP A 115 4.14 18.24 -15.11
CA ASP A 115 3.61 17.96 -16.45
C ASP A 115 4.15 16.65 -17.00
N VAL A 116 5.46 16.42 -16.88
CA VAL A 116 6.10 15.18 -17.35
C VAL A 116 5.57 13.97 -16.58
N LEU A 117 5.61 13.97 -15.25
CA LEU A 117 5.33 12.77 -14.44
C LEU A 117 3.84 12.48 -14.23
N VAL A 118 3.01 13.51 -14.30
CA VAL A 118 1.59 13.42 -13.91
C VAL A 118 0.65 13.55 -15.10
N LYS A 119 1.01 14.31 -16.15
CA LYS A 119 0.12 14.53 -17.30
C LYS A 119 0.54 13.73 -18.53
N LEU A 120 1.83 13.75 -18.85
CA LEU A 120 2.36 13.25 -20.12
C LEU A 120 2.86 11.80 -20.05
N SER A 121 3.45 11.39 -18.92
CA SER A 121 4.04 10.07 -18.77
C SER A 121 3.01 8.95 -18.87
N SER A 122 3.37 7.88 -19.59
CA SER A 122 2.62 6.63 -19.61
C SER A 122 2.67 5.89 -18.26
N ALA A 123 3.63 6.23 -17.39
CA ALA A 123 3.75 5.71 -16.04
C ALA A 123 2.87 6.45 -15.02
N ARG A 124 2.11 7.48 -15.43
CA ARG A 124 1.24 8.24 -14.53
C ARG A 124 0.21 7.34 -13.85
N SER A 125 -0.18 7.70 -12.63
CA SER A 125 -1.25 7.02 -11.89
C SER A 125 -1.92 7.99 -10.91
N PRO A 126 -3.10 7.63 -10.34
CA PRO A 126 -3.70 8.41 -9.27
C PRO A 126 -2.75 8.67 -8.08
N THR A 127 -1.78 7.77 -7.87
CA THR A 127 -0.75 7.99 -6.85
C THR A 127 0.24 9.08 -7.25
N SER A 128 0.73 9.14 -8.51
CA SER A 128 1.61 10.25 -8.90
C SER A 128 0.87 11.59 -8.91
N GLU A 129 -0.39 11.60 -9.34
CA GLU A 129 -1.28 12.77 -9.28
C GLU A 129 -1.41 13.34 -7.85
N LEU A 130 -1.42 12.46 -6.85
CA LEU A 130 -1.51 12.87 -5.44
C LEU A 130 -0.14 13.23 -4.83
N LYS A 131 0.91 12.47 -5.16
CA LYS A 131 2.18 12.53 -4.40
C LYS A 131 3.23 13.45 -5.01
N VAL A 132 3.31 13.57 -6.33
CA VAL A 132 4.30 14.46 -6.99
C VAL A 132 4.07 15.92 -6.58
N PRO A 133 2.85 16.48 -6.61
CA PRO A 133 2.62 17.86 -6.18
C PRO A 133 2.95 18.09 -4.70
N LYS A 134 2.72 17.09 -3.83
CA LYS A 134 3.05 17.15 -2.40
C LYS A 134 4.57 17.23 -2.18
N MET A 135 5.33 16.43 -2.92
CA MET A 135 6.80 16.45 -2.88
C MET A 135 7.36 17.81 -3.31
N ILE A 136 6.91 18.33 -4.46
CA ILE A 136 7.37 19.61 -5.02
C ILE A 136 7.02 20.79 -4.10
N LYS A 137 5.83 20.78 -3.50
CA LYS A 137 5.38 21.85 -2.58
C LYS A 137 5.93 21.71 -1.16
N GLY A 138 6.59 20.59 -0.84
CA GLY A 138 6.97 20.27 0.53
C GLY A 138 5.79 20.07 1.49
N ASP A 139 4.60 19.73 0.97
CA ASP A 139 3.40 19.46 1.78
C ASP A 139 3.31 17.97 2.13
N PHE A 140 3.71 17.63 3.35
CA PHE A 140 3.66 16.26 3.86
C PHE A 140 2.53 16.02 4.85
N SER A 141 1.44 16.80 4.73
CA SER A 141 0.19 16.52 5.45
C SER A 141 -0.27 15.09 5.19
N VAL A 142 -0.50 14.35 6.28
CA VAL A 142 -0.60 12.89 6.28
C VAL A 142 -1.89 12.42 5.63
N GLN A 143 -1.77 11.60 4.58
CA GLN A 143 -2.86 10.79 4.03
C GLN A 143 -2.62 9.30 4.29
N PHE A 144 -1.35 8.90 4.25
CA PHE A 144 -0.90 7.59 4.71
C PHE A 144 0.47 7.73 5.35
N ALA A 145 0.58 7.44 6.65
CA ALA A 145 1.79 7.74 7.41
C ALA A 145 2.98 6.88 6.99
N THR A 146 4.19 7.45 6.99
CA THR A 146 5.46 6.76 6.72
C THR A 146 5.60 5.47 7.52
N LYS A 147 5.26 5.49 8.83
CA LYS A 147 5.32 4.30 9.69
C LYS A 147 4.39 3.16 9.24
N HIS A 148 3.25 3.49 8.63
CA HIS A 148 2.32 2.50 8.11
C HIS A 148 2.86 1.87 6.82
N MET A 149 3.38 2.69 5.90
CA MET A 149 4.04 2.15 4.69
C MET A 149 5.24 1.28 5.05
N ARG A 150 6.10 1.72 5.98
CA ARG A 150 7.23 0.91 6.46
C ARG A 150 6.76 -0.42 7.05
N LYS A 151 5.73 -0.41 7.90
CA LYS A 151 5.16 -1.63 8.48
C LYS A 151 4.66 -2.59 7.40
N ASP A 152 3.97 -2.08 6.38
CA ASP A 152 3.44 -2.92 5.31
C ASP A 152 4.56 -3.51 4.45
N LEU A 153 5.58 -2.73 4.12
CA LEU A 153 6.77 -3.24 3.42
C LEU A 153 7.57 -4.25 4.25
N ASP A 154 7.59 -4.11 5.57
CA ASP A 154 8.18 -5.10 6.47
C ASP A 154 7.40 -6.42 6.45
N LEU A 155 6.06 -6.37 6.41
CA LEU A 155 5.22 -7.55 6.22
C LEU A 155 5.43 -8.20 4.84
N VAL A 156 5.51 -7.38 3.77
CA VAL A 156 5.85 -7.84 2.42
C VAL A 156 7.20 -8.56 2.43
N SER A 157 8.23 -7.97 3.04
CA SER A 157 9.58 -8.55 3.10
C SER A 157 9.60 -9.89 3.84
N LYS A 158 8.94 -9.97 5.00
CA LYS A 158 8.83 -11.22 5.76
C LYS A 158 8.14 -12.32 4.96
N GLU A 159 7.03 -11.98 4.30
CA GLU A 159 6.26 -12.97 3.53
C GLU A 159 7.01 -13.41 2.28
N ALA A 160 7.67 -12.49 1.58
CA ALA A 160 8.51 -12.82 0.42
C ALA A 160 9.68 -13.73 0.80
N SER A 161 10.36 -13.47 1.93
CA SER A 161 11.40 -14.36 2.47
C SER A 161 10.85 -15.74 2.82
N ARG A 162 9.67 -15.82 3.45
CA ARG A 162 9.01 -17.09 3.75
C ARG A 162 8.71 -17.91 2.51
N LEU A 163 8.33 -17.25 1.41
CA LEU A 163 7.99 -17.87 0.13
C LEU A 163 9.21 -18.10 -0.79
N GLY A 164 10.39 -17.57 -0.45
CA GLY A 164 11.57 -17.62 -1.31
C GLY A 164 11.43 -16.77 -2.58
N VAL A 165 10.63 -15.70 -2.56
CA VAL A 165 10.38 -14.82 -3.71
C VAL A 165 11.24 -13.55 -3.61
N PRO A 166 12.06 -13.22 -4.62
CA PRO A 166 12.85 -12.00 -4.62
C PRO A 166 11.97 -10.75 -4.88
N ILE A 167 12.17 -9.71 -4.07
CA ILE A 167 11.45 -8.43 -4.14
C ILE A 167 12.43 -7.24 -4.03
N PRO A 168 13.40 -7.09 -4.95
CA PRO A 168 14.52 -6.16 -4.79
C PRO A 168 14.07 -4.70 -4.61
N LEU A 169 13.12 -4.22 -5.41
CA LEU A 169 12.62 -2.84 -5.33
C LEU A 169 11.98 -2.55 -3.98
N ALA A 170 11.02 -3.38 -3.56
CA ALA A 170 10.36 -3.23 -2.26
C ALA A 170 11.35 -3.34 -1.09
N SER A 171 12.41 -4.14 -1.23
CA SER A 171 13.46 -4.28 -0.21
C SER A 171 14.30 -3.00 -0.07
N LEU A 172 14.67 -2.35 -1.17
CA LEU A 172 15.33 -1.04 -1.13
C LEU A 172 14.39 0.03 -0.57
N SER A 173 13.15 0.07 -1.04
CA SER A 173 12.16 1.03 -0.54
C SER A 173 11.94 0.88 0.97
N LEU A 174 11.87 -0.34 1.49
CA LEU A 174 11.81 -0.59 2.93
C LEU A 174 12.97 0.07 3.69
N GLN A 175 14.21 0.05 3.15
CA GLN A 175 15.33 0.74 3.78
C GLN A 175 15.14 2.25 3.76
N LEU A 176 14.67 2.84 2.65
CA LEU A 176 14.37 4.27 2.58
C LEU A 176 13.32 4.68 3.62
N TYR A 177 12.25 3.91 3.79
CA TYR A 177 11.23 4.20 4.81
C TYR A 177 11.74 3.98 6.25
N ARG A 178 12.69 3.05 6.48
CA ARG A 178 13.36 2.92 7.78
C ARG A 178 14.24 4.13 8.09
N ILE A 179 14.97 4.65 7.09
CA ILE A 179 15.74 5.89 7.25
C ILE A 179 14.81 7.07 7.52
N ALA A 180 13.69 7.19 6.79
CA ALA A 180 12.70 8.23 7.03
C ALA A 180 12.14 8.21 8.46
N GLU A 181 11.82 7.02 8.99
CA GLU A 181 11.42 6.85 10.39
C GLU A 181 12.53 7.27 11.37
N ALA A 182 13.79 6.89 11.11
CA ALA A 182 14.93 7.32 11.93
C ALA A 182 15.17 8.84 11.89
N MET A 183 14.79 9.50 10.81
CA MET A 183 14.81 10.97 10.66
C MET A 183 13.62 11.66 11.35
N GLY A 184 12.75 10.93 12.06
CA GLY A 184 11.59 11.50 12.75
C GLY A 184 10.36 11.71 11.85
N LEU A 185 10.34 11.15 10.64
CA LEU A 185 9.28 11.38 9.64
C LEU A 185 8.12 10.37 9.75
N SER A 186 8.06 9.59 10.84
CA SER A 186 7.10 8.48 11.01
C SER A 186 5.62 8.88 10.87
N ASN A 187 5.28 10.11 11.28
CA ASN A 187 3.90 10.63 11.27
C ASN A 187 3.59 11.54 10.08
N GLU A 188 4.58 11.85 9.24
CA GLU A 188 4.34 12.54 7.98
C GLU A 188 3.74 11.58 6.93
N ASP A 189 3.21 12.12 5.84
CA ASP A 189 2.84 11.30 4.69
C ASP A 189 4.04 10.51 4.17
N PHE A 190 3.82 9.29 3.71
CA PHE A 190 4.88 8.44 3.16
C PHE A 190 5.61 9.04 1.94
N SER A 191 5.05 10.07 1.28
CA SER A 191 5.82 10.86 0.30
C SER A 191 7.00 11.64 0.91
N ALA A 192 7.06 11.79 2.24
CA ALA A 192 8.20 12.37 2.97
C ALA A 192 9.49 11.56 2.82
N VAL A 193 9.42 10.34 2.25
CA VAL A 193 10.61 9.59 1.84
C VAL A 193 11.53 10.38 0.92
N ILE A 194 11.03 11.38 0.18
CA ILE A 194 11.88 12.31 -0.60
C ILE A 194 12.90 13.05 0.27
N LYS A 195 12.60 13.33 1.54
CA LYS A 195 13.53 13.99 2.47
C LYS A 195 14.75 13.13 2.79
N VAL A 196 14.65 11.80 2.65
CA VAL A 196 15.78 10.86 2.75
C VAL A 196 16.77 11.06 1.61
N LEU A 197 16.25 11.45 0.44
CA LEU A 197 17.01 11.63 -0.81
C LEU A 197 17.46 13.07 -1.02
N GLY A 198 16.89 14.00 -0.27
CA GLY A 198 17.21 15.42 -0.35
C GLY A 198 18.71 15.64 -0.13
N ARG A 199 19.30 16.54 -0.93
CA ARG A 199 20.68 16.96 -0.70
C ARG A 199 20.81 17.47 0.73
N VAL A 200 21.86 17.04 1.43
CA VAL A 200 22.42 17.85 2.54
C VAL A 200 22.70 19.20 1.92
N LYS A 201 21.88 20.21 2.23
CA LYS A 201 22.19 21.60 1.91
C LYS A 201 23.42 21.93 2.76
N GLY A 202 24.60 21.69 2.19
CA GLY A 202 25.86 22.26 2.66
C GLY A 202 25.89 23.75 2.36
#